data_AF-A0A6G1J4U8-F1
#
_entry.id   AF-A0A6G1J4U8-F1
#
_cell.length_a   1.000
_cell.length_b   1.000
_cell.length_c   1.000
_cell.angle_alpha   90.00
_cell.angle_beta   90.00
_cell.angle_gamma   90.00
#
_symmetry.space_group_name_H-M   'P 1'
#
loop_
_entity.id
_entity.type
_entity.pdbx_description
1 polymer ?
#
loop_
_entity_poly.entity_id
_entity_poly.type
_entity_poly.pdbx_seq_one_letter_code
_entity_poly.pdbx_strand_id
1 'polypeptide(L)'
;MVSECQPSRLPHPRTIHQNASPVYFTHATHDMPLSRHPLGAKLPFQSDSKSVRVSPDLGPFRALLLPEDGPKVLEDWLYTDRAQLAVHVVSFTDAKIVILTWMHTFLDAISQRKILDAIQAQREEEGKREEEYVHASLSMTPWKLLRFVLSTLIKALLYRTTQPRTIIIPVPIFATLKIRALDDLSTLPPFALTLHTNGPSTPFLSDGNVFCAWWTWHLLASQPRLPSFAPTKTLQIMNVFSMRDVLANTAPPLLRPDTLYIGNWYMSINSFLRLKEFLGMSLGELAARIRADLVRQTTRS
;
A
#
# COMPACT_ATOMS: atom_id res chain seq x y z
N MET A 1 40.16 -32.40 19.15
CA MET A 1 39.48 -31.33 19.91
C MET A 1 38.73 -30.46 18.91
N VAL A 2 37.46 -30.77 18.66
CA VAL A 2 36.56 -29.89 17.91
C VAL A 2 35.69 -29.22 18.97
N SER A 3 35.83 -27.90 19.11
CA SER A 3 35.02 -27.11 20.03
C SER A 3 33.63 -26.93 19.41
N GLU A 4 32.62 -27.53 20.04
CA GLU A 4 31.21 -27.26 19.74
C GLU A 4 30.91 -25.80 20.06
N CYS A 5 30.60 -25.02 19.02
CA CYS A 5 30.05 -23.68 19.17
C CYS A 5 28.58 -23.83 19.57
N GLN A 6 28.27 -23.64 20.86
CA GLN A 6 26.88 -23.60 21.31
C GLN A 6 26.14 -22.44 20.62
N PRO A 7 24.91 -22.65 20.12
CA PRO A 7 24.10 -21.56 19.59
C PRO A 7 23.84 -20.56 20.72
N SER A 8 24.25 -19.31 20.51
CA SER A 8 23.91 -18.18 21.37
C SER A 8 22.39 -18.14 21.53
N ARG A 9 21.89 -18.44 22.73
CA ARG A 9 20.48 -18.27 23.05
C ARG A 9 20.12 -16.82 22.73
N LEU A 10 19.16 -16.62 21.83
CA LEU A 10 18.49 -15.33 21.69
C LEU A 10 18.01 -14.92 23.10
N PRO A 11 18.19 -13.66 23.51
CA PRO A 11 17.74 -13.21 24.81
C PRO A 11 16.26 -13.57 24.98
N HIS A 12 15.91 -14.22 26.09
CA HIS A 12 14.52 -14.50 26.44
C HIS A 12 13.69 -13.23 26.30
N PRO A 13 12.46 -13.30 25.77
CA PRO A 13 11.57 -12.14 25.77
C PRO A 13 11.43 -11.66 27.21
N ARG A 14 11.73 -10.37 27.42
CA ARG A 14 11.52 -9.69 28.71
C ARG A 14 10.08 -9.94 29.14
N THR A 15 9.91 -10.08 30.45
CA THR A 15 8.62 -10.19 31.14
C THR A 15 7.63 -9.18 30.54
N ILE A 16 6.61 -9.66 29.83
CA ILE A 16 5.54 -8.80 29.32
C ILE A 16 4.89 -8.18 30.55
N HIS A 17 4.94 -6.85 30.68
CA HIS A 17 4.25 -6.18 31.76
C HIS A 17 2.75 -6.42 31.58
N GLN A 18 2.11 -7.03 32.59
CA GLN A 18 0.68 -7.40 32.62
C GLN A 18 -0.31 -6.25 32.33
N ASN A 19 0.18 -5.02 32.13
CA ASN A 19 -0.59 -3.79 31.95
C ASN A 19 -0.29 -3.06 30.62
N ALA A 20 0.45 -3.65 29.69
CA ALA A 20 0.69 -3.03 28.39
C ALA A 20 -0.59 -3.07 27.55
N SER A 21 -1.14 -1.90 27.21
CA SER A 21 -2.30 -1.80 26.32
C SER A 21 -1.95 -2.35 24.93
N PRO A 22 -2.78 -3.21 24.31
CA PRO A 22 -2.53 -3.75 22.97
C PRO A 22 -2.55 -2.66 21.88
N VAL A 23 -3.06 -1.48 22.23
CA VAL A 23 -3.06 -0.28 21.40
C VAL A 23 -2.42 0.86 22.17
N TYR A 24 -1.41 1.48 21.58
CA TYR A 24 -0.82 2.70 22.12
C TYR A 24 -1.66 3.91 21.71
N PHE A 25 -2.26 4.60 22.67
CA PHE A 25 -3.15 5.73 22.41
C PHE A 25 -2.56 7.03 22.92
N THR A 26 -2.60 8.08 22.10
CA THR A 26 -2.17 9.43 22.48
C THR A 26 -3.17 10.47 21.97
N HIS A 27 -3.30 11.57 22.72
CA HIS A 27 -4.22 12.65 22.38
C HIS A 27 -3.56 14.01 22.65
N ALA A 28 -3.43 14.81 21.60
CA ALA A 28 -3.01 16.20 21.67
C ALA A 28 -4.23 17.12 21.44
N THR A 29 -4.24 18.27 22.13
CA THR A 29 -5.30 19.27 22.02
C THR A 29 -4.70 20.64 21.71
N HIS A 30 -5.41 21.41 20.87
CA HIS A 30 -5.09 22.78 20.53
C HIS A 30 -6.34 23.63 20.66
N ASP A 31 -6.29 24.66 21.52
CA ASP A 31 -7.38 25.61 21.74
C ASP A 31 -7.45 26.67 20.62
N MET A 32 -7.49 26.20 19.39
CA MET A 32 -7.62 27.03 18.19
C MET A 32 -8.29 26.24 17.06
N PRO A 33 -8.85 26.92 16.05
CA PRO A 33 -9.27 26.25 14.83
C PRO A 33 -8.07 25.78 14.03
N LEU A 34 -8.23 24.68 13.28
CA LEU A 34 -7.18 24.07 12.47
C LEU A 34 -6.56 25.06 11.47
N SER A 35 -7.38 25.96 10.93
CA SER A 35 -6.98 27.03 10.01
C SER A 35 -6.07 28.09 10.62
N ARG A 36 -6.01 28.21 11.96
CA ARG A 36 -5.07 29.11 12.67
C ARG A 36 -3.80 28.41 13.12
N HIS A 37 -3.75 27.08 13.07
CA HIS A 37 -2.56 26.34 13.46
C HIS A 37 -1.44 26.48 12.41
N PRO A 38 -0.18 26.80 12.79
CA PRO A 38 0.91 27.09 11.83
C PRO A 38 1.18 25.99 10.79
N LEU A 39 0.96 24.73 11.17
CA LEU A 39 1.04 23.58 10.27
C LEU A 39 -0.34 23.12 9.80
N GLY A 40 -1.39 23.31 10.60
CA GLY A 40 -2.74 22.80 10.29
C GLY A 40 -3.36 23.53 9.11
N ALA A 41 -3.16 24.85 9.04
CA ALA A 41 -3.61 25.70 7.95
C ALA A 41 -3.02 25.33 6.58
N LYS A 42 -1.91 24.58 6.56
CA LYS A 42 -1.18 24.19 5.35
C LYS A 42 -1.50 22.77 4.90
N LEU A 43 -2.32 22.03 5.66
CA LEU A 43 -2.70 20.67 5.28
C LEU A 43 -3.47 20.72 3.95
N PRO A 44 -3.25 19.74 3.06
CA PRO A 44 -3.96 19.69 1.80
C PRO A 44 -5.42 19.30 2.04
N PHE A 45 -6.34 20.26 1.84
CA PHE A 45 -7.77 20.00 1.89
C PHE A 45 -8.36 19.75 0.50
N GLN A 46 -9.55 19.16 0.47
CA GLN A 46 -10.37 19.13 -0.74
C GLN A 46 -10.56 20.56 -1.25
N SER A 47 -10.48 20.72 -2.56
CA SER A 47 -10.76 21.98 -3.21
C SER A 47 -11.34 21.71 -4.58
N ASP A 48 -12.26 22.57 -5.01
CA ASP A 48 -13.08 22.45 -6.22
C ASP A 48 -12.30 22.62 -7.54
N SER A 49 -10.97 22.52 -7.48
CA SER A 49 -10.13 22.63 -8.66
C SER A 49 -10.46 21.53 -9.67
N LYS A 50 -10.64 21.95 -10.92
CA LYS A 50 -10.87 21.06 -12.06
C LYS A 50 -9.56 20.50 -12.65
N SER A 51 -8.39 20.82 -12.09
CA SER A 51 -7.08 20.38 -12.56
C SER A 51 -6.39 19.37 -11.62
N VAL A 52 -5.48 18.57 -12.18
CA VAL A 52 -4.60 17.68 -11.39
C VAL A 52 -3.68 18.52 -10.52
N ARG A 53 -3.52 18.13 -9.25
CA ARG A 53 -2.67 18.83 -8.29
C ARG A 53 -1.70 17.90 -7.60
N VAL A 54 -0.62 18.48 -7.09
CA VAL A 54 0.37 17.79 -6.27
C VAL A 54 0.40 18.46 -4.90
N SER A 55 0.27 17.68 -3.84
CA SER A 55 0.35 18.19 -2.47
C SER A 55 1.77 18.71 -2.16
N PRO A 56 1.89 19.60 -1.17
CA PRO A 56 3.21 19.87 -0.57
C PRO A 56 3.79 18.58 0.02
N ASP A 57 5.11 18.61 0.27
CA ASP A 57 5.79 17.57 1.04
C ASP A 57 5.13 17.43 2.41
N LEU A 58 4.84 16.20 2.82
CA LEU A 58 4.22 15.91 4.11
C LEU A 58 5.24 15.88 5.27
N GLY A 59 6.54 15.86 4.99
CA GLY A 59 7.62 15.86 5.99
C GLY A 59 7.47 16.93 7.09
N PRO A 60 7.24 18.22 6.75
CA PRO A 60 7.06 19.29 7.73
C PRO A 60 5.86 19.12 8.68
N PHE A 61 4.86 18.32 8.29
CA PHE A 61 3.67 18.09 9.11
C PHE A 61 3.88 16.98 10.15
N ARG A 62 5.01 16.26 10.13
CA ARG A 62 5.28 15.19 11.11
C ARG A 62 5.18 15.67 12.56
N ALA A 63 5.63 16.90 12.84
CA ALA A 63 5.54 17.49 14.18
C ALA A 63 4.09 17.74 14.64
N LEU A 64 3.14 17.84 13.70
CA LEU A 64 1.72 17.93 13.98
C LEU A 64 1.05 16.55 14.02
N LEU A 65 1.45 15.65 13.15
CA LEU A 65 0.74 14.38 12.88
C LEU A 65 1.22 13.21 13.75
N LEU A 66 2.38 13.32 14.37
CA LEU A 66 2.97 12.25 15.16
C LEU A 66 3.30 12.75 16.56
N PRO A 67 3.16 11.91 17.59
CA PRO A 67 3.56 12.26 18.94
C PRO A 67 5.09 12.44 19.02
N GLU A 68 5.55 13.30 19.92
CA GLU A 68 6.97 13.66 20.06
C GLU A 68 7.85 12.45 20.42
N ASP A 69 7.30 11.58 21.26
CA ASP A 69 7.87 10.29 21.68
C ASP A 69 7.53 9.14 20.71
N GLY A 70 6.97 9.42 19.54
CA GLY A 70 6.69 8.41 18.51
C GLY A 70 7.98 7.77 17.97
N PRO A 71 7.89 6.52 17.46
CA PRO A 71 9.05 5.81 16.93
C PRO A 71 9.56 6.47 15.64
N LYS A 72 10.88 6.66 15.56
CA LYS A 72 11.58 7.34 14.46
C LYS A 72 12.53 6.40 13.72
N VAL A 73 13.04 5.39 14.42
CA VAL A 73 13.95 4.38 13.88
C VAL A 73 13.47 2.96 14.19
N LEU A 74 14.09 1.95 13.59
CA LEU A 74 13.68 0.55 13.77
C LEU A 74 13.88 0.09 15.22
N GLU A 75 14.94 0.57 15.86
CA GLU A 75 15.32 0.26 17.23
C GLU A 75 14.22 0.67 18.22
N ASP A 76 13.51 1.76 17.95
CA ASP A 76 12.36 2.18 18.77
C ASP A 76 11.27 1.10 18.77
N TRP A 77 11.03 0.45 17.63
CA TRP A 77 10.06 -0.64 17.54
C TRP A 77 10.56 -1.94 18.20
N LEU A 78 11.86 -2.24 18.09
CA LEU A 78 12.41 -3.50 18.57
C LEU A 78 12.67 -3.53 20.08
N TYR A 79 12.99 -2.38 20.68
CA TYR A 79 13.55 -2.34 22.04
C TYR A 79 12.74 -1.54 23.06
N THR A 80 11.62 -0.91 22.67
CA THR A 80 10.84 -0.05 23.58
C THR A 80 9.43 -0.56 23.94
N ASP A 81 9.22 -1.89 23.99
CA ASP A 81 7.96 -2.56 24.40
C ASP A 81 6.69 -1.83 23.91
N ARG A 82 6.69 -1.44 22.63
CA ARG A 82 5.60 -0.67 22.02
C ARG A 82 4.56 -1.59 21.40
N ALA A 83 3.31 -1.17 21.52
CA ALA A 83 2.20 -1.80 20.81
C ALA A 83 2.44 -1.78 19.29
N GLN A 84 2.07 -2.87 18.60
CA GLN A 84 2.15 -2.98 17.14
C GLN A 84 1.12 -2.11 16.41
N LEU A 85 0.14 -1.58 17.15
CA LEU A 85 -0.89 -0.65 16.71
C LEU A 85 -0.89 0.59 17.60
N ALA A 86 -0.88 1.77 16.99
CA ALA A 86 -0.94 3.04 17.70
C ALA A 86 -1.94 4.00 17.05
N VAL A 87 -2.71 4.69 17.89
CA VAL A 87 -3.66 5.73 17.51
C VAL A 87 -3.22 7.04 18.14
N HIS A 88 -3.00 8.06 17.32
CA HIS A 88 -2.73 9.42 17.76
C HIS A 88 -3.85 10.33 17.30
N VAL A 89 -4.49 11.02 18.24
CA VAL A 89 -5.55 11.99 17.96
C VAL A 89 -5.04 13.40 18.21
N VAL A 90 -5.29 14.31 17.28
CA VAL A 90 -5.02 15.73 17.43
C VAL A 90 -6.33 16.48 17.30
N SER A 91 -6.76 17.15 18.37
CA SER A 91 -8.03 17.89 18.41
C SER A 91 -7.82 19.39 18.35
N PHE A 92 -8.56 20.04 17.46
CA PHE A 92 -8.76 21.47 17.33
C PHE A 92 -10.19 21.80 17.75
N THR A 93 -10.48 23.10 17.90
CA THR A 93 -11.84 23.56 18.23
C THR A 93 -12.88 23.20 17.15
N ASP A 94 -12.46 23.06 15.89
CA ASP A 94 -13.31 22.83 14.72
C ASP A 94 -13.01 21.52 13.96
N ALA A 95 -11.98 20.77 14.36
CA ALA A 95 -11.52 19.60 13.62
C ALA A 95 -10.79 18.56 14.51
N LYS A 96 -10.75 17.31 14.04
CA LYS A 96 -9.90 16.27 14.62
C LYS A 96 -9.11 15.57 13.52
N ILE A 97 -7.82 15.35 13.78
CA ILE A 97 -6.96 14.53 12.94
C ILE A 97 -6.72 13.23 13.70
N VAL A 98 -6.97 12.09 13.05
CA VAL A 98 -6.72 10.76 13.62
C VAL A 98 -5.64 10.08 12.78
N ILE A 99 -4.55 9.69 13.44
CA ILE A 99 -3.40 9.06 12.81
C ILE A 99 -3.31 7.63 13.35
N LEU A 100 -3.35 6.67 12.44
CA LEU A 100 -3.16 5.26 12.73
C LEU A 100 -1.75 4.85 12.27
N THR A 101 -0.94 4.36 13.21
CA THR A 101 0.37 3.76 12.92
C THR A 101 0.29 2.26 13.20
N TRP A 102 0.75 1.44 12.25
CA TRP A 102 0.74 -0.01 12.38
C TRP A 102 2.03 -0.62 11.81
N MET A 103 2.43 -1.77 12.33
CA MET A 103 3.49 -2.57 11.72
C MET A 103 2.94 -3.41 10.56
N HIS A 104 3.57 -3.33 9.39
CA HIS A 104 3.11 -4.13 8.24
C HIS A 104 3.35 -5.64 8.42
N THR A 105 4.17 -6.07 9.39
CA THR A 105 4.25 -7.49 9.80
C THR A 105 2.96 -7.96 10.46
N PHE A 106 2.20 -7.05 11.05
CA PHE A 106 0.96 -7.33 11.78
C PHE A 106 -0.27 -7.27 10.87
N LEU A 107 -0.43 -6.19 10.07
CA LEU A 107 -1.62 -5.94 9.25
C LEU A 107 -1.24 -5.51 7.81
N ASP A 108 -2.01 -5.99 6.83
CA ASP A 108 -2.03 -5.36 5.50
C ASP A 108 -3.02 -4.19 5.44
N ALA A 109 -2.96 -3.41 4.36
CA ALA A 109 -3.82 -2.24 4.17
C ALA A 109 -5.33 -2.57 4.10
N ILE A 110 -5.70 -3.80 3.70
CA ILE A 110 -7.10 -4.23 3.66
C ILE A 110 -7.60 -4.47 5.08
N SER A 111 -6.80 -5.12 5.92
CA SER A 111 -7.08 -5.29 7.34
C SER A 111 -7.12 -3.95 8.08
N GLN A 112 -6.21 -3.04 7.77
CA GLN A 112 -6.23 -1.68 8.31
C GLN A 112 -7.56 -0.96 8.00
N ARG A 113 -8.04 -1.05 6.75
CA ARG A 113 -9.35 -0.47 6.37
C ARG A 113 -10.49 -1.09 7.16
N LYS A 114 -10.53 -2.42 7.27
CA LYS A 114 -11.53 -3.16 8.05
C LYS A 114 -11.53 -2.76 9.52
N ILE A 115 -10.36 -2.52 10.12
CA ILE A 115 -10.26 -2.02 11.50
C ILE A 115 -10.83 -0.61 11.62
N LEU A 116 -10.56 0.28 10.66
CA LEU A 116 -11.15 1.63 10.67
C LEU A 116 -12.68 1.60 10.51
N ASP A 117 -13.18 0.76 9.60
CA ASP A 117 -14.63 0.56 9.41
C ASP A 117 -15.26 -0.03 10.69
N ALA A 118 -14.59 -0.99 11.32
CA ALA A 118 -15.02 -1.57 12.60
C ALA A 118 -15.00 -0.51 13.71
N ILE A 119 -13.96 0.29 13.88
CA ILE A 119 -13.91 1.38 14.88
C ILE A 119 -15.04 2.39 14.64
N GLN A 120 -15.35 2.69 13.38
CA GLN A 120 -16.46 3.58 13.03
C GLN A 120 -17.82 2.97 13.38
N ALA A 121 -18.00 1.66 13.20
CA ALA A 121 -19.22 0.93 13.54
C ALA A 121 -19.34 0.61 15.05
N GLN A 122 -18.23 0.37 15.74
CA GLN A 122 -18.12 -0.02 17.14
C GLN A 122 -18.41 1.14 18.11
N ARG A 123 -18.75 2.32 17.57
CA ARG A 123 -19.45 3.37 18.33
C ARG A 123 -20.84 2.94 18.83
N GLU A 124 -21.31 1.72 18.51
CA GLU A 124 -22.59 1.17 18.97
C GLU A 124 -22.56 -0.17 19.74
N GLU A 125 -21.46 -0.89 19.95
CA GLU A 125 -21.40 -1.95 21.00
C GLU A 125 -20.00 -2.59 21.09
N GLU A 126 -19.48 -2.77 22.32
CA GLU A 126 -18.17 -3.35 22.61
C GLU A 126 -18.24 -4.85 22.92
N GLY A 127 -17.35 -5.65 22.29
CA GLY A 127 -17.11 -7.04 22.68
C GLY A 127 -15.73 -7.55 22.19
N LYS A 128 -14.84 -7.87 23.14
CA LYS A 128 -13.46 -8.35 22.92
C LYS A 128 -13.37 -9.85 22.57
N ARG A 129 -12.31 -10.23 21.83
CA ARG A 129 -11.56 -11.51 21.99
C ARG A 129 -10.19 -11.47 21.27
N GLU A 130 -9.18 -12.10 21.87
CA GLU A 130 -7.76 -12.18 21.42
C GLU A 130 -7.41 -13.61 20.94
N GLU A 131 -6.49 -13.75 19.98
CA GLU A 131 -5.72 -14.98 19.69
C GLU A 131 -4.30 -14.72 19.14
N GLU A 132 -3.44 -15.73 19.30
CA GLU A 132 -1.96 -15.78 19.26
C GLU A 132 -1.34 -15.96 17.85
N TYR A 133 -0.12 -15.43 17.62
CA TYR A 133 0.54 -15.41 16.29
C TYR A 133 1.84 -16.26 16.23
N VAL A 134 1.97 -17.10 15.20
CA VAL A 134 3.16 -17.96 14.95
C VAL A 134 3.56 -17.89 13.47
N HIS A 135 4.67 -17.22 13.13
CA HIS A 135 5.46 -17.48 11.90
C HIS A 135 6.90 -16.96 12.03
N ALA A 136 7.86 -17.85 12.34
CA ALA A 136 9.25 -17.49 12.66
C ALA A 136 10.32 -18.01 11.67
N SER A 137 9.98 -18.48 10.47
CA SER A 137 10.98 -19.17 9.64
C SER A 137 10.86 -18.95 8.12
N LEU A 138 11.10 -17.72 7.65
CA LEU A 138 11.39 -17.48 6.22
C LEU A 138 12.46 -16.40 6.05
N SER A 139 13.69 -16.78 5.69
CA SER A 139 14.81 -15.87 5.43
C SER A 139 15.29 -15.92 3.97
N MET A 140 15.66 -14.76 3.43
CA MET A 140 16.18 -14.57 2.07
C MET A 140 17.63 -15.05 1.93
N THR A 141 18.03 -15.47 0.72
CA THR A 141 19.39 -15.92 0.41
C THR A 141 20.43 -14.76 0.47
N PRO A 142 21.64 -14.95 1.04
CA PRO A 142 22.61 -13.87 1.29
C PRO A 142 23.05 -13.05 0.06
N TRP A 143 23.17 -13.68 -1.11
CA TRP A 143 23.58 -12.99 -2.34
C TRP A 143 22.52 -12.03 -2.89
N LYS A 144 21.24 -12.38 -2.75
CA LYS A 144 20.13 -11.51 -3.15
C LYS A 144 20.03 -10.32 -2.20
N LEU A 145 20.34 -10.53 -0.91
CA LEU A 145 20.42 -9.47 0.09
C LEU A 145 21.58 -8.51 -0.22
N LEU A 146 22.78 -9.00 -0.52
CA LEU A 146 23.94 -8.14 -0.83
C LEU A 146 23.69 -7.28 -2.08
N ARG A 147 23.17 -7.86 -3.17
CA ARG A 147 22.83 -7.12 -4.38
C ARG A 147 21.74 -6.09 -4.14
N PHE A 148 20.74 -6.44 -3.34
CA PHE A 148 19.68 -5.51 -2.92
C PHE A 148 20.28 -4.32 -2.17
N VAL A 149 21.09 -4.58 -1.14
CA VAL A 149 21.76 -3.56 -0.33
C VAL A 149 22.61 -2.63 -1.20
N LEU A 150 23.47 -3.16 -2.07
CA LEU A 150 24.31 -2.35 -2.94
C LEU A 150 23.48 -1.49 -3.92
N SER A 151 22.42 -2.07 -4.51
CA SER A 151 21.53 -1.31 -5.39
C SER A 151 20.76 -0.22 -4.66
N THR A 152 20.38 -0.48 -3.40
CA THR A 152 19.68 0.47 -2.52
C THR A 152 20.62 1.60 -2.11
N LEU A 153 21.88 1.30 -1.78
CA LEU A 153 22.89 2.31 -1.46
C LEU A 153 23.20 3.21 -2.67
N ILE A 154 23.39 2.62 -3.86
CA ILE A 154 23.60 3.39 -5.10
C ILE A 154 22.38 4.28 -5.39
N LYS A 155 21.16 3.77 -5.20
CA LYS A 155 19.94 4.56 -5.35
C LYS A 155 19.82 5.66 -4.29
N ALA A 156 20.18 5.40 -3.04
CA ALA A 156 20.19 6.41 -1.97
C ALA A 156 21.23 7.51 -2.23
N LEU A 157 22.37 7.17 -2.83
CA LEU A 157 23.39 8.12 -3.27
C LEU A 157 22.95 8.95 -4.49
N LEU A 158 22.32 8.32 -5.49
CA LEU A 158 21.88 8.97 -6.73
C LEU A 158 20.56 9.76 -6.57
N TYR A 159 19.64 9.28 -5.74
CA TYR A 159 18.33 9.88 -5.47
C TYR A 159 18.30 10.40 -4.03
N ARG A 160 19.17 11.38 -3.78
CA ARG A 160 19.51 11.91 -2.44
C ARG A 160 18.33 12.54 -1.69
N THR A 161 17.23 12.84 -2.40
CA THR A 161 16.01 13.40 -1.81
C THR A 161 14.79 12.71 -2.42
N THR A 162 14.03 12.00 -1.57
CA THR A 162 12.70 11.51 -1.92
C THR A 162 11.70 12.35 -1.14
N GLN A 163 10.75 12.98 -1.82
CA GLN A 163 9.70 13.77 -1.17
C GLN A 163 8.36 13.06 -1.34
N PRO A 164 7.69 12.64 -0.25
CA PRO A 164 6.35 12.09 -0.34
C PRO A 164 5.38 13.19 -0.75
N ARG A 165 4.74 13.01 -1.91
CA ARG A 165 3.72 13.92 -2.43
C ARG A 165 2.50 13.12 -2.86
N THR A 166 1.33 13.69 -2.64
CA THR A 166 0.05 13.13 -3.07
C THR A 166 -0.38 13.82 -4.36
N ILE A 167 -0.72 13.04 -5.38
CA ILE A 167 -1.32 13.56 -6.60
C ILE A 167 -2.83 13.42 -6.49
N ILE A 168 -3.53 14.54 -6.63
CA ILE A 168 -4.99 14.62 -6.55
C ILE A 168 -5.51 14.72 -7.98
N ILE A 169 -6.26 13.71 -8.40
CA ILE A 169 -6.89 13.66 -9.72
C ILE A 169 -8.39 13.92 -9.54
N PRO A 170 -8.92 15.02 -10.11
CA PRO A 170 -10.35 15.29 -10.11
C PRO A 170 -11.16 14.18 -10.77
N VAL A 171 -12.32 13.87 -10.19
CA VAL A 171 -13.25 12.83 -10.68
C VAL A 171 -13.57 12.99 -12.19
N PRO A 172 -13.86 14.20 -12.72
CA PRO A 172 -14.17 14.35 -14.14
C PRO A 172 -13.00 14.01 -15.07
N ILE A 173 -11.76 14.31 -14.65
CA ILE A 173 -10.55 13.96 -15.40
C ILE A 173 -10.42 12.44 -15.43
N PHE A 174 -10.57 11.79 -14.28
CA PHE A 174 -10.46 10.33 -14.22
C PHE A 174 -11.56 9.62 -15.01
N ALA A 175 -12.79 10.15 -15.00
CA ALA A 175 -13.89 9.64 -15.82
C ALA A 175 -13.55 9.71 -17.31
N THR A 176 -12.94 10.81 -17.76
CA THR A 176 -12.48 10.96 -19.16
C THR A 176 -11.41 9.93 -19.51
N LEU A 177 -10.46 9.68 -18.60
CA LEU A 177 -9.43 8.63 -18.78
C LEU A 177 -10.07 7.24 -18.91
N LYS A 178 -11.09 6.95 -18.10
CA LYS A 178 -11.81 5.68 -18.14
C LYS A 178 -12.58 5.50 -19.45
N ILE A 179 -13.26 6.54 -19.93
CA ILE A 179 -13.95 6.51 -21.24
C ILE A 179 -12.96 6.20 -22.35
N ARG A 180 -11.83 6.92 -22.39
CA ARG A 180 -10.78 6.69 -23.39
C ARG A 180 -10.21 5.27 -23.32
N ALA A 181 -9.91 4.78 -22.12
CA ALA A 181 -9.38 3.43 -21.94
C ALA A 181 -10.35 2.34 -22.38
N LEU A 182 -11.66 2.57 -22.25
CA LEU A 182 -12.69 1.65 -22.75
C LEU A 182 -12.85 1.73 -24.28
N ASP A 183 -12.77 2.93 -24.85
CA ASP A 183 -12.82 3.14 -26.31
C ASP A 183 -11.65 2.43 -27.03
N ASP A 184 -10.45 2.54 -26.44
CA ASP A 184 -9.23 1.84 -26.85
C ASP A 184 -9.38 0.30 -26.88
N LEU A 185 -10.39 -0.29 -26.22
CA LEU A 185 -10.61 -1.75 -26.27
C LEU A 185 -11.18 -2.22 -27.61
N SER A 186 -11.79 -1.32 -28.38
CA SER A 186 -12.34 -1.64 -29.70
C SER A 186 -11.26 -2.06 -30.71
N THR A 187 -10.00 -1.66 -30.49
CA THR A 187 -8.86 -2.00 -31.34
C THR A 187 -8.25 -3.36 -31.01
N LEU A 188 -8.63 -3.97 -29.89
CA LEU A 188 -8.03 -5.21 -29.39
C LEU A 188 -8.74 -6.46 -29.94
N PRO A 189 -7.98 -7.54 -30.20
CA PRO A 189 -8.58 -8.81 -30.58
C PRO A 189 -9.32 -9.45 -29.38
N PRO A 190 -10.37 -10.28 -29.62
CA PRO A 190 -11.20 -10.83 -28.56
C PRO A 190 -10.45 -11.60 -27.46
N PHE A 191 -9.34 -12.28 -27.80
CA PHE A 191 -8.54 -13.04 -26.84
C PHE A 191 -7.78 -12.17 -25.84
N ALA A 192 -7.58 -10.88 -26.14
CA ALA A 192 -6.90 -9.93 -25.26
C ALA A 192 -7.88 -9.25 -24.27
N LEU A 193 -9.18 -9.45 -24.46
CA LEU A 193 -10.22 -8.81 -23.66
C LEU A 193 -10.59 -9.69 -22.47
N THR A 194 -10.66 -9.08 -21.29
CA THR A 194 -11.31 -9.69 -20.12
C THR A 194 -12.76 -9.21 -20.07
N LEU A 195 -13.69 -10.15 -20.05
CA LEU A 195 -15.12 -9.86 -20.05
C LEU A 195 -15.69 -9.83 -18.64
N HIS A 196 -16.84 -9.19 -18.48
CA HIS A 196 -17.64 -9.30 -17.27
C HIS A 196 -18.02 -10.77 -17.00
N THR A 197 -17.86 -11.21 -15.75
CA THR A 197 -18.29 -12.55 -15.30
C THR A 197 -19.77 -12.58 -14.91
N ASN A 198 -20.31 -11.42 -14.52
CA ASN A 198 -21.69 -11.26 -14.08
C ASN A 198 -22.39 -10.29 -15.03
N GLY A 199 -23.24 -10.82 -15.92
CA GLY A 199 -24.01 -10.03 -16.89
C GLY A 199 -23.56 -10.24 -18.34
N PRO A 200 -23.88 -9.29 -19.24
CA PRO A 200 -23.56 -9.42 -20.67
C PRO A 200 -22.05 -9.43 -20.90
N SER A 201 -21.60 -10.31 -21.80
CA SER A 201 -20.21 -10.55 -22.23
C SER A 201 -19.56 -9.33 -22.88
N THR A 202 -19.32 -8.30 -22.08
CA THR A 202 -18.79 -7.00 -22.49
C THR A 202 -17.39 -6.80 -21.90
N PRO A 203 -16.48 -6.08 -22.59
CA PRO A 203 -15.15 -5.82 -22.08
C PRO A 203 -15.17 -5.04 -20.77
N PHE A 204 -14.34 -5.46 -19.81
CA PHE A 204 -14.29 -4.86 -18.47
C PHE A 204 -12.90 -4.35 -18.12
N LEU A 205 -12.85 -3.11 -17.60
CA LEU A 205 -11.70 -2.53 -16.92
C LEU A 205 -12.12 -1.95 -15.57
N SER A 206 -11.32 -2.23 -14.53
CA SER A 206 -11.49 -1.56 -13.24
C SER A 206 -10.76 -0.21 -13.22
N ASP A 207 -11.18 0.67 -12.30
CA ASP A 207 -10.52 1.96 -12.09
C ASP A 207 -9.03 1.76 -11.74
N GLY A 208 -8.70 0.72 -10.98
CA GLY A 208 -7.32 0.34 -10.68
C GLY A 208 -6.50 -0.02 -11.92
N ASN A 209 -7.10 -0.67 -12.92
CA ASN A 209 -6.41 -1.01 -14.18
C ASN A 209 -6.10 0.27 -14.97
N VAL A 210 -7.07 1.15 -15.14
CA VAL A 210 -6.92 2.41 -15.87
C VAL A 210 -5.92 3.32 -15.16
N PHE A 211 -6.04 3.47 -13.83
CA PHE A 211 -5.12 4.29 -13.05
C PHE A 211 -3.70 3.76 -13.09
N CYS A 212 -3.49 2.46 -12.90
CA CYS A 212 -2.15 1.85 -12.94
C CYS A 212 -1.49 2.02 -14.31
N ALA A 213 -2.24 1.81 -15.40
CA ALA A 213 -1.77 2.04 -16.76
C ALA A 213 -1.36 3.50 -16.98
N TRP A 214 -2.25 4.44 -16.65
CA TRP A 214 -1.99 5.88 -16.77
C TRP A 214 -0.78 6.32 -15.92
N TRP A 215 -0.69 5.85 -14.68
CA TRP A 215 0.41 6.20 -13.78
C TRP A 215 1.75 5.64 -14.25
N THR A 216 1.75 4.42 -14.79
CA THR A 216 2.97 3.81 -15.36
C THR A 216 3.52 4.65 -16.52
N TRP A 217 2.63 5.18 -17.38
CA TRP A 217 3.02 6.11 -18.46
C TRP A 217 3.72 7.35 -17.93
N HIS A 218 3.14 8.02 -16.94
CA HIS A 218 3.75 9.22 -16.34
C HIS A 218 5.07 8.92 -15.65
N LEU A 219 5.14 7.82 -14.89
CA LEU A 219 6.37 7.39 -14.24
C LEU A 219 7.50 7.10 -15.22
N LEU A 220 7.18 6.50 -16.37
CA LEU A 220 8.18 6.20 -17.38
C LEU A 220 8.60 7.46 -18.15
N ALA A 221 7.64 8.30 -18.53
CA ALA A 221 7.89 9.57 -19.21
C ALA A 221 8.75 10.52 -18.36
N SER A 222 8.63 10.44 -17.03
CA SER A 222 9.46 11.24 -16.11
C SER A 222 10.88 10.69 -15.90
N GLN A 223 11.28 9.57 -16.54
CA GLN A 223 12.62 9.01 -16.37
C GLN A 223 13.63 9.71 -17.29
N PRO A 224 14.64 10.44 -16.75
CA PRO A 224 15.62 11.13 -17.59
C PRO A 224 16.46 10.19 -18.46
N ARG A 225 16.64 8.94 -17.99
CA ARG A 225 17.40 7.90 -18.69
C ARG A 225 16.56 7.07 -19.66
N LEU A 226 15.29 7.42 -19.86
CA LEU A 226 14.42 6.70 -20.80
C LEU A 226 15.07 6.55 -22.19
N PRO A 227 15.70 7.58 -22.80
CA PRO A 227 16.34 7.45 -24.11
C PRO A 227 17.53 6.48 -24.12
N SER A 228 18.16 6.25 -22.95
CA SER A 228 19.32 5.36 -22.81
C SER A 228 18.93 3.90 -22.59
N PHE A 229 17.65 3.59 -22.41
CA PHE A 229 17.20 2.23 -22.19
C PHE A 229 17.08 1.47 -23.52
N ALA A 230 17.64 0.26 -23.57
CA ALA A 230 17.46 -0.61 -24.72
C ALA A 230 15.96 -0.90 -24.97
N PRO A 231 15.48 -0.93 -26.23
CA PRO A 231 14.09 -1.24 -26.54
C PRO A 231 13.62 -2.61 -26.02
N THR A 232 14.55 -3.55 -25.81
CA THR A 232 14.31 -4.89 -25.25
C THR A 232 14.28 -4.92 -23.72
N LYS A 233 14.54 -3.79 -23.05
CA LYS A 233 14.54 -3.73 -21.59
C LYS A 233 13.16 -4.11 -21.04
N THR A 234 13.13 -5.00 -20.06
CA THR A 234 11.90 -5.44 -19.42
C THR A 234 11.41 -4.37 -18.45
N LEU A 235 10.16 -3.95 -18.63
CA LEU A 235 9.37 -3.21 -17.66
C LEU A 235 8.55 -4.21 -16.83
N GLN A 236 8.58 -4.07 -15.51
CA GLN A 236 7.75 -4.82 -14.58
C GLN A 236 6.79 -3.85 -13.92
N ILE A 237 5.49 -4.09 -14.09
CA ILE A 237 4.42 -3.40 -13.36
C ILE A 237 3.97 -4.36 -12.27
N MET A 238 4.03 -3.91 -11.01
CA MET A 238 3.66 -4.71 -9.85
C MET A 238 2.46 -4.06 -9.16
N ASN A 239 1.35 -4.78 -9.10
CA ASN A 239 0.17 -4.39 -8.31
C ASN A 239 -0.02 -5.35 -7.15
N VAL A 240 -0.51 -4.85 -6.03
CA VAL A 240 -0.85 -5.68 -4.87
C VAL A 240 -2.32 -6.09 -4.96
N PHE A 241 -2.60 -7.37 -4.79
CA PHE A 241 -3.94 -7.97 -4.85
C PHE A 241 -4.25 -8.73 -3.56
N SER A 242 -5.44 -8.51 -3.01
CA SER A 242 -5.91 -9.25 -1.83
C SER A 242 -6.25 -10.69 -2.20
N MET A 243 -5.59 -11.66 -1.58
CA MET A 243 -5.87 -13.08 -1.82
C MET A 243 -7.13 -13.57 -1.11
N ARG A 244 -7.78 -12.72 -0.30
CA ARG A 244 -8.92 -13.12 0.54
C ARG A 244 -10.06 -13.73 -0.27
N ASP A 245 -10.45 -13.10 -1.38
CA ASP A 245 -11.53 -13.61 -2.24
C ASP A 245 -11.15 -14.93 -2.91
N VAL A 246 -9.89 -15.07 -3.35
CA VAL A 246 -9.39 -16.31 -3.95
C VAL A 246 -9.41 -17.45 -2.93
N LEU A 247 -9.05 -17.16 -1.67
CA LEU A 247 -9.00 -18.13 -0.58
C LEU A 247 -10.38 -18.49 -0.01
N ALA A 248 -11.34 -17.58 -0.08
CA ALA A 248 -12.73 -17.85 0.32
C ALA A 248 -13.44 -18.78 -0.68
N ASN A 249 -13.04 -18.74 -1.96
CA ASN A 249 -13.65 -19.52 -3.04
C ASN A 249 -12.90 -20.81 -3.40
N THR A 250 -12.03 -21.31 -2.50
CA THR A 250 -11.31 -22.57 -2.72
C THR A 250 -12.19 -23.78 -2.40
N ALA A 251 -11.81 -24.95 -2.90
CA ALA A 251 -12.43 -26.23 -2.54
C ALA A 251 -11.37 -27.13 -1.86
N PRO A 252 -11.40 -27.28 -0.52
CA PRO A 252 -12.30 -26.63 0.46
C PRO A 252 -11.93 -25.15 0.71
N PRO A 253 -12.85 -24.28 1.19
CA PRO A 253 -12.56 -22.89 1.52
C PRO A 253 -11.46 -22.76 2.57
N LEU A 254 -10.40 -22.02 2.27
CA LEU A 254 -9.28 -21.76 3.19
C LEU A 254 -9.54 -20.56 4.10
N LEU A 255 -10.38 -19.63 3.63
CA LEU A 255 -10.94 -18.56 4.44
C LEU A 255 -12.44 -18.76 4.59
N ARG A 256 -12.91 -18.69 5.84
CA ARG A 256 -14.35 -18.71 6.08
C ARG A 256 -14.96 -17.33 5.73
N PRO A 257 -16.10 -17.28 5.04
CA PRO A 257 -16.74 -16.01 4.67
C PRO A 257 -17.19 -15.14 5.85
N ASP A 258 -17.44 -15.75 7.01
CA ASP A 258 -17.94 -15.11 8.23
C ASP A 258 -16.82 -14.56 9.14
N THR A 259 -15.55 -14.86 8.84
CA THR A 259 -14.43 -14.55 9.72
C THR A 259 -13.59 -13.40 9.17
N LEU A 260 -13.33 -12.40 10.03
CA LEU A 260 -12.46 -11.28 9.68
C LEU A 260 -10.99 -11.70 9.77
N TYR A 261 -10.34 -11.98 8.64
CA TYR A 261 -8.90 -12.18 8.61
C TYR A 261 -8.14 -10.85 8.58
N ILE A 262 -7.42 -10.58 9.68
CA ILE A 262 -6.66 -9.33 9.89
C ILE A 262 -5.18 -9.43 9.51
N GLY A 263 -4.63 -10.64 9.34
CA GLY A 263 -3.22 -10.81 8.95
C GLY A 263 -2.92 -10.33 7.52
N ASN A 264 -1.65 -10.43 7.13
CA ASN A 264 -1.22 -10.16 5.76
C ASN A 264 -1.68 -11.28 4.82
N TRP A 265 -2.55 -10.96 3.87
CA TRP A 265 -2.87 -11.88 2.78
C TRP A 265 -3.04 -11.17 1.44
N TYR A 266 -1.90 -10.80 0.88
CA TYR A 266 -1.82 -10.23 -0.45
C TYR A 266 -0.77 -10.94 -1.29
N MET A 267 -0.94 -10.86 -2.60
CA MET A 267 0.03 -11.31 -3.58
C MET A 267 0.35 -10.17 -4.53
N SER A 268 1.58 -10.14 -5.03
CA SER A 268 1.96 -9.24 -6.11
C SER A 268 1.54 -9.84 -7.44
N ILE A 269 0.69 -9.12 -8.16
CA ILE A 269 0.37 -9.36 -9.57
C ILE A 269 1.41 -8.63 -10.41
N ASN A 270 2.06 -9.36 -11.30
CA ASN A 270 3.12 -8.82 -12.13
C ASN A 270 2.74 -8.84 -13.61
N SER A 271 2.90 -7.70 -14.28
CA SER A 271 2.84 -7.59 -15.73
C SER A 271 4.23 -7.26 -16.26
N PHE A 272 4.73 -8.11 -17.16
CA PHE A 272 6.03 -7.94 -17.79
C PHE A 272 5.85 -7.53 -19.25
N LEU A 273 6.51 -6.45 -19.64
CA LEU A 273 6.45 -5.86 -20.97
C LEU A 273 7.85 -5.52 -21.46
N ARG A 274 8.06 -5.54 -22.77
CA ARG A 274 9.26 -4.91 -23.34
C ARG A 274 9.04 -3.41 -23.45
N LEU A 275 10.09 -2.61 -23.28
CA LEU A 275 10.00 -1.16 -23.40
C LEU A 275 9.43 -0.73 -24.77
N LYS A 276 9.88 -1.38 -25.85
CA LYS A 276 9.36 -1.14 -27.20
C LYS A 276 7.86 -1.42 -27.32
N GLU A 277 7.40 -2.52 -26.73
CA GLU A 277 5.99 -2.91 -26.71
C GLU A 277 5.18 -1.86 -25.95
N PHE A 278 5.59 -1.54 -24.73
CA PHE A 278 4.95 -0.52 -23.90
C PHE A 278 4.78 0.82 -24.60
N LEU A 279 5.82 1.32 -25.27
CA LEU A 279 5.80 2.63 -25.93
C LEU A 279 4.83 2.70 -27.12
N GLY A 280 4.45 1.55 -27.68
CA GLY A 280 3.47 1.45 -28.76
C GLY A 280 2.03 1.23 -28.30
N MET A 281 1.80 1.03 -26.99
CA MET A 281 0.47 0.70 -26.48
C MET A 281 -0.38 1.94 -26.22
N SER A 282 -1.69 1.84 -26.46
CA SER A 282 -2.67 2.79 -25.96
C SER A 282 -2.88 2.66 -24.44
N LEU A 283 -3.66 3.57 -23.87
CA LEU A 283 -4.00 3.50 -22.44
C LEU A 283 -4.84 2.25 -22.14
N GLY A 284 -5.85 2.00 -22.98
CA GLY A 284 -6.74 0.84 -22.85
C GLY A 284 -6.01 -0.47 -23.08
N GLU A 285 -5.09 -0.54 -24.04
CA GLU A 285 -4.30 -1.75 -24.30
C GLU A 285 -3.46 -2.14 -23.08
N LEU A 286 -2.80 -1.17 -22.44
CA LEU A 286 -2.02 -1.41 -21.24
C LEU A 286 -2.92 -1.82 -20.06
N ALA A 287 -4.05 -1.14 -19.90
CA ALA A 287 -5.02 -1.47 -18.84
C ALA A 287 -5.60 -2.88 -19.02
N ALA A 288 -5.92 -3.28 -20.26
CA ALA A 288 -6.40 -4.62 -20.61
C ALA A 288 -5.34 -5.67 -20.34
N ARG A 289 -4.07 -5.41 -20.67
CA ARG A 289 -2.95 -6.30 -20.37
C ARG A 289 -2.78 -6.51 -18.86
N ILE A 290 -2.81 -5.44 -18.07
CA ILE A 290 -2.74 -5.54 -16.60
C ILE A 290 -3.91 -6.36 -16.05
N ARG A 291 -5.13 -6.17 -16.58
CA ARG A 291 -6.32 -6.92 -16.18
C ARG A 291 -6.20 -8.41 -16.54
N ALA A 292 -5.76 -8.72 -17.76
CA ALA A 292 -5.57 -10.09 -18.21
C ALA A 292 -4.51 -10.82 -17.37
N ASP A 293 -3.38 -10.17 -17.07
CA ASP A 293 -2.33 -10.74 -16.24
C ASP A 293 -2.79 -10.94 -14.78
N LEU A 294 -3.66 -10.06 -14.26
CA LEU A 294 -4.33 -10.25 -12.98
C LEU A 294 -5.19 -11.52 -13.02
N VAL A 295 -6.10 -11.64 -13.98
CA VAL A 295 -6.99 -12.80 -14.09
C VAL A 295 -6.18 -14.10 -14.20
N ARG A 296 -5.12 -14.12 -15.03
CA ARG A 296 -4.24 -15.28 -15.17
C ARG A 296 -3.56 -15.69 -13.87
N GLN A 297 -3.10 -14.72 -13.08
CA GLN A 297 -2.40 -14.98 -11.81
C GLN A 297 -3.35 -15.30 -10.65
N THR A 298 -4.63 -14.96 -10.75
CA THR A 298 -5.62 -15.22 -9.70
C THR A 298 -6.52 -16.43 -10.01
N THR A 299 -6.56 -16.88 -11.27
CA THR A 299 -7.33 -18.06 -11.68
C THR A 299 -6.49 -19.32 -11.47
N ARG A 300 -7.06 -20.31 -10.78
CA ARG A 300 -6.42 -21.60 -10.55
C ARG A 300 -6.59 -22.48 -11.79
N SER A 301 -5.52 -23.13 -12.23
CA SER A 301 -5.52 -24.21 -13.22
C SER A 301 -6.06 -25.50 -12.64
#